data_AF-A0A1U7J4Z6-F1
#
_entry.id   AF-A0A1U7J4Z6-F1
#
_cell.length_a   1.000
_cell.length_b   1.000
_cell.length_c   1.000
_cell.angle_alpha   90.00
_cell.angle_beta   90.00
_cell.angle_gamma   90.00
#
_symmetry.space_group_name_H-M   'P 1'
#
loop_
_entity.id
_entity.type
_entity.pdbx_description
1 polymer ?
#
loop_
_entity_poly.entity_id
_entity_poly.type
_entity_poly.pdbx_seq_one_letter_code
_entity_poly.pdbx_strand_id
1 'polypeptide(L)' 'MMSFITFKAPIKDGMIEIPAEYKQALSGTDQVEVTISTQFNTAKTGLIAKLLENPIVVDNFVPLSREEVHDRNL' A
#
# COMPACT_ATOMS: atom_id res chain seq x y z
N MET A 1 8.79 21.00 18.91
CA MET A 1 8.75 19.63 18.39
C MET A 1 7.33 19.36 17.91
N MET A 2 7.15 18.85 16.69
CA MET A 2 5.85 18.36 16.21
C MET A 2 5.79 16.86 16.41
N SER A 3 4.76 16.39 17.10
CA SER A 3 4.51 14.97 17.39
C SER A 3 3.29 14.54 16.60
N PHE A 4 3.45 13.57 15.69
CA PHE A 4 2.38 13.03 14.88
C PHE A 4 1.97 11.66 15.39
N ILE A 5 0.66 11.42 15.50
CA ILE A 5 0.10 10.11 15.82
C ILE A 5 -0.44 9.51 14.54
N THR A 6 0.13 8.38 14.10
CA THR A 6 -0.30 7.67 12.89
C THR A 6 -0.88 6.33 13.28
N PHE A 7 -2.15 6.10 13.00
CA PHE A 7 -2.83 4.83 13.26
C PHE A 7 -3.68 4.39 12.07
N LYS A 8 -3.99 3.10 12.01
CA LYS A 8 -4.95 2.54 11.05
C LYS A 8 -6.24 2.25 11.81
N ALA A 9 -7.36 2.80 11.33
CA ALA A 9 -8.68 2.53 11.88
C ALA A 9 -9.67 2.23 10.75
N PRO A 10 -10.65 1.34 10.99
CA PRO A 10 -11.74 1.14 10.05
C PRO A 10 -12.61 2.40 10.00
N ILE A 11 -13.11 2.72 8.80
CA ILE A 11 -14.15 3.75 8.63
C ILE A 11 -15.50 3.05 8.79
N LYS A 12 -16.30 3.48 9.77
CA LYS A 12 -17.67 3.00 9.98
C LYS A 12 -18.64 4.17 9.82
N ASP A 13 -19.58 4.07 8.89
CA ASP A 13 -20.59 5.11 8.62
C ASP A 13 -19.99 6.51 8.39
N GLY A 14 -18.83 6.56 7.72
CA GLY A 14 -18.12 7.82 7.46
C GLY A 14 -17.37 8.39 8.67
N MET A 15 -17.35 7.68 9.80
CA MET A 15 -16.65 8.07 11.02
C MET A 15 -15.36 7.26 11.19
N ILE A 16 -14.29 7.95 11.57
CA ILE A 16 -13.02 7.35 12.02
C ILE A 16 -12.98 7.53 13.53
N GLU A 17 -13.03 6.43 14.28
CA GLU A 17 -12.92 6.47 15.73
C GLU A 17 -11.44 6.45 16.15
N ILE A 18 -11.06 7.35 17.06
CA ILE A 18 -9.71 7.34 17.61
C ILE A 18 -9.55 6.17 18.59
N PRO A 19 -8.56 5.28 18.39
CA PRO A 19 -8.30 4.17 19.29
C PRO A 19 -8.05 4.62 20.73
N ALA A 20 -8.49 3.81 21.70
CA ALA A 20 -8.42 4.13 23.13
C ALA A 20 -7.00 4.47 23.60
N GLU A 21 -5.98 3.82 23.03
CA GLU A 21 -4.56 4.05 23.33
C GLU A 21 -4.11 5.50 23.08
N TYR A 22 -4.75 6.21 22.14
CA TYR A 22 -4.40 7.60 21.80
C TYR A 22 -5.33 8.63 22.46
N LYS A 23 -6.46 8.22 23.04
CA LYS A 23 -7.41 9.16 23.67
C LYS A 23 -6.77 9.94 24.81
N GLN A 24 -5.88 9.30 25.58
CA GLN A 24 -5.17 9.96 26.68
C GLN A 24 -4.12 10.97 26.18
N ALA A 25 -3.47 10.68 25.06
CA ALA A 25 -2.52 11.59 24.42
C ALA A 25 -3.20 12.84 23.81
N LEU A 26 -4.50 12.75 23.52
CA LEU A 26 -5.32 13.83 22.98
C LEU A 26 -6.18 14.53 24.04
N SER A 27 -6.10 14.10 25.29
CA SER A 27 -6.87 14.69 26.38
C SER A 27 -6.36 16.10 26.67
N GLY A 28 -7.21 17.11 26.46
CA GLY A 28 -6.87 18.53 26.63
C GLY A 28 -6.63 19.29 25.32
N THR A 29 -6.87 18.66 24.16
CA THR A 29 -6.76 19.31 22.84
C THR A 29 -8.12 19.35 22.15
N ASP A 30 -8.65 20.54 21.90
CA ASP A 30 -9.96 20.72 21.26
C ASP A 30 -9.94 20.51 19.73
N GLN A 31 -8.78 20.63 19.07
CA GLN A 31 -8.66 20.55 17.62
C GLN A 31 -7.35 19.86 17.18
N VAL A 32 -7.46 18.98 16.18
CA VAL A 32 -6.31 18.28 15.57
C VAL A 32 -6.35 18.40 14.05
N GLU A 33 -5.18 18.41 13.42
CA GLU A 33 -5.05 18.24 11.97
C GLU A 33 -5.09 16.75 11.63
N VAL A 34 -5.90 16.37 10.64
CA VAL A 34 -6.10 14.96 10.24
C VAL A 34 -5.65 14.77 8.79
N THR A 35 -4.73 13.84 8.56
CA THR A 35 -4.34 13.41 7.21
C THR A 35 -4.90 12.01 6.95
N ILE A 36 -5.76 11.87 5.92
CA ILE A 36 -6.37 10.59 5.54
C ILE A 36 -5.63 10.04 4.31
N SER A 37 -4.99 8.88 4.47
CA SER A 37 -4.39 8.13 3.37
C SER A 37 -5.21 6.87 3.10
N THR A 38 -5.91 6.84 1.97
CA THR A 38 -6.63 5.64 1.53
C THR A 38 -5.68 4.70 0.82
N GLN A 39 -5.49 3.49 1.36
CA GLN A 39 -4.87 2.43 0.58
C GLN A 39 -5.88 1.95 -0.46
N PHE A 40 -5.74 2.41 -1.70
CA PHE A 40 -6.27 1.67 -2.81
C PHE A 40 -5.46 0.39 -2.88
N ASN A 41 -6.06 -0.73 -2.44
CA ASN A 41 -5.71 -1.98 -3.08
C ASN A 41 -6.11 -1.76 -4.53
N THR A 42 -5.15 -1.38 -5.38
CA THR A 42 -5.28 -1.66 -6.80
C THR A 42 -5.50 -3.16 -6.82
N ALA A 43 -6.76 -3.57 -6.95
CA ALA A 43 -7.08 -4.96 -7.18
C ALA A 43 -6.12 -5.40 -8.28
N LYS A 44 -5.54 -6.59 -8.17
CA LYS A 44 -4.72 -7.20 -9.23
C LYS A 44 -5.59 -7.27 -10.48
N THR A 45 -5.67 -6.15 -11.18
CA THR A 45 -6.60 -5.84 -12.26
C THR A 45 -5.76 -5.17 -13.31
N GLY A 46 -6.02 -5.56 -14.55
CA GLY A 46 -5.15 -5.22 -15.67
C GLY A 46 -4.40 -6.44 -16.19
N LEU A 47 -3.78 -6.23 -17.34
CA LEU A 47 -3.18 -7.29 -18.15
C LEU A 47 -2.01 -7.98 -17.42
N ILE A 48 -1.16 -7.21 -16.73
CA ILE A 48 -0.02 -7.73 -15.98
C ILE A 48 -0.47 -8.68 -14.85
N ALA A 49 -1.50 -8.32 -14.09
CA ALA A 49 -2.07 -9.17 -13.06
C ALA A 49 -2.57 -10.51 -13.63
N LYS A 50 -3.31 -10.45 -14.73
CA LYS A 50 -3.80 -11.65 -15.42
C LYS A 50 -2.67 -12.54 -15.93
N LEU A 51 -1.59 -11.96 -16.48
CA LEU A 51 -0.42 -12.69 -16.97
C LEU A 51 0.40 -13.32 -15.84
N LEU A 52 0.44 -12.70 -14.65
CA LEU A 52 1.09 -13.30 -13.49
C LEU A 52 0.31 -14.52 -12.96
N GLU A 53 -1.02 -14.49 -13.03
CA GLU A 53 -1.86 -15.63 -12.63
C GLU A 53 -1.93 -16.72 -13.71
N ASN A 54 -1.92 -16.31 -14.99
CA ASN A 54 -2.00 -17.18 -16.16
C ASN A 54 -0.93 -16.77 -17.18
N PRO A 55 0.32 -17.24 -17.01
CA PRO A 55 1.40 -16.91 -17.93
C PRO A 55 1.12 -17.48 -19.32
N ILE A 56 1.46 -16.73 -20.36
CA ILE A 56 1.39 -17.21 -21.74
C ILE A 56 2.56 -18.18 -21.95
N VAL A 57 2.23 -19.41 -22.34
CA VAL A 57 3.23 -20.39 -22.76
C VAL A 57 3.57 -20.12 -24.21
N VAL A 58 4.84 -19.87 -24.48
CA VAL A 58 5.36 -19.68 -25.84
C VAL A 58 6.34 -20.80 -26.13
N ASP A 59 6.14 -21.49 -27.25
CA ASP A 59 7.08 -22.52 -27.70
C ASP A 59 8.47 -21.94 -27.86
N ASN A 60 9.49 -22.68 -27.42
CA ASN A 60 10.89 -22.27 -27.46
C ASN A 60 11.26 -21.05 -26.59
N PHE A 61 10.44 -20.68 -25.59
CA PHE A 61 10.83 -19.63 -24.64
C PHE A 61 11.96 -20.10 -23.71
N VAL A 62 13.11 -19.43 -23.80
CA VAL A 62 14.24 -19.63 -22.89
C VAL A 62 14.40 -18.37 -22.05
N PRO A 63 14.14 -18.41 -20.73
CA PRO A 63 14.31 -17.25 -19.88
C PRO A 63 15.78 -16.87 -19.79
N LEU A 64 16.06 -15.56 -19.83
CA LEU A 64 17.39 -15.03 -19.59
C LEU A 64 17.83 -15.34 -18.16
N SER A 65 19.11 -15.65 -18.01
CA SER A 65 19.79 -15.79 -16.73
C SER A 65 19.83 -14.44 -16.01
N ARG A 66 19.96 -14.47 -14.68
CA ARG A 66 20.04 -13.25 -13.86
C ARG A 66 21.18 -12.33 -14.28
N GLU A 67 22.31 -12.91 -14.67
CA GLU A 67 23.48 -12.19 -15.18
C GLU A 67 23.15 -11.48 -16.49
N GLU A 68 22.48 -12.16 -17.42
CA GLU A 68 22.05 -11.61 -18.72
C GLU A 68 21.04 -10.46 -18.57
N VAL A 69 20.12 -10.56 -17.60
CA VAL A 69 19.15 -9.48 -17.30
C VAL A 69 19.83 -8.24 -16.70
N HIS A 70 20.93 -8.44 -15.98
CA HIS A 70 21.65 -7.38 -15.27
C HIS A 70 22.81 -6.79 -16.10
N ASP A 71 23.11 -7.35 -17.28
CA ASP A 71 24.13 -6.81 -18.16
C ASP A 71 23.65 -5.47 -18.73
N ARG A 72 24.35 -4.39 -18.33
CA ARG A 72 24.07 -3.01 -18.73
C ARG A 72 25.07 -2.50 -19.77
N ASN A 73 25.83 -3.38 -20.44
CA ASN A 73 26.68 -2.95 -21.53
C ASN A 73 25.84 -2.69 -22.78
N LEU A 74 25.40 -1.43 -22.93
CA LEU A 74 24.95 -0.84 -24.19
C LEU A 74 26.14 -0.25 -24.95
#